data_AF-A0A948QIG6-F1
#
_entry.id   AF-A0A948QIG6-F1
#
_cell.length_a   1.000
_cell.length_b   1.000
_cell.length_c   1.000
_cell.angle_alpha   90.00
_cell.angle_beta   90.00
_cell.angle_gamma   90.00
#
_symmetry.space_group_name_H-M   'P 1'
#
loop_
_entity.id
_entity.type
_entity.pdbx_description
1 polymer ?
#
loop_
_entity_poly.entity_id
_entity_poly.type
_entity_poly.pdbx_seq_one_letter_code
_entity_poly.pdbx_strand_id
1 'polypeptide(L)'
;MSYEGPQEFKINKIGSYKGHDVYASDFVSKESVGMMHNSGSIMIRTEAYKILQSKPEFLKRIFEHEITMGAGHDPHGIDEETREVLQYLKDNGYDFGDFIF
;
A
#
# COMPACT_ATOMS: atom_id res chain seq x y z
N MET A 1 10.87 24.30 26.61
CA MET A 1 10.92 23.51 25.35
C MET A 1 10.17 22.23 25.64
N SER A 2 8.92 22.14 25.21
CA SER A 2 8.14 20.91 25.35
C SER A 2 8.69 19.92 24.32
N TYR A 3 9.29 18.84 24.79
CA TYR A 3 9.55 17.68 23.92
C TYR A 3 8.18 17.11 23.56
N GLU A 4 7.71 17.41 22.35
CA GLU A 4 6.66 16.62 21.72
C GLU A 4 7.28 15.23 21.48
N GLY A 5 6.80 14.22 22.22
CA GLY A 5 7.26 12.85 22.10
C GLY A 5 7.17 12.34 20.65
N PRO A 6 7.87 11.25 20.31
CA PRO A 6 7.84 10.70 18.97
C PRO A 6 6.39 10.54 18.53
N GLN A 7 6.01 11.21 17.44
CA GLN A 7 4.71 11.09 16.81
C GLN A 7 4.42 9.59 16.68
N GLU A 8 3.42 9.07 17.40
CA GLU A 8 3.10 7.64 17.37
C GLU A 8 2.67 7.28 15.95
N PHE A 9 3.62 6.79 15.16
CA PHE A 9 3.38 6.32 13.81
C PHE A 9 2.41 5.15 13.92
N LYS A 10 1.18 5.33 13.43
CA LYS A 10 0.14 4.31 13.48
C LYS A 10 0.46 3.22 12.44
N ILE A 11 1.22 2.23 12.87
CA ILE A 11 1.40 0.97 12.14
C ILE A 11 0.37 0.00 12.70
N ASN A 12 -0.71 -0.24 11.97
CA ASN A 12 -1.77 -1.13 12.38
C ASN A 12 -1.65 -2.45 11.63
N LYS A 13 -1.37 -3.56 12.34
CA LYS A 13 -1.41 -4.89 11.71
C LYS A 13 -2.85 -5.21 11.31
N ILE A 14 -3.09 -5.43 10.03
CA ILE A 14 -4.42 -5.69 9.47
C ILE A 14 -4.60 -7.16 9.06
N GLY A 15 -3.51 -7.92 8.92
CA GLY A 15 -3.59 -9.34 8.62
C GLY A 15 -2.24 -9.95 8.25
N SER A 16 -2.31 -11.07 7.54
CA SER A 16 -1.16 -11.71 6.89
C SER A 16 -1.56 -12.24 5.51
N TYR A 17 -0.61 -12.23 4.58
CA TYR A 17 -0.79 -12.71 3.22
C TYR A 17 0.42 -13.53 2.77
N LYS A 18 0.20 -14.78 2.34
CA LYS A 18 1.27 -15.71 1.89
C LYS A 18 2.49 -15.79 2.85
N GLY A 19 2.27 -15.68 4.15
CA GLY A 19 3.32 -15.72 5.17
C GLY A 19 3.96 -14.37 5.50
N HIS A 20 3.53 -13.29 4.85
CA HIS A 20 3.96 -11.92 5.12
C HIS A 20 2.93 -11.21 5.99
N ASP A 21 3.38 -10.53 7.05
CA ASP A 21 2.50 -9.68 7.84
C ASP A 21 2.13 -8.42 7.05
N VAL A 22 0.84 -8.04 7.10
CA VAL A 22 0.31 -6.88 6.39
C VAL A 22 -0.08 -5.79 7.39
N TYR A 23 0.41 -4.59 7.15
CA TYR A 23 0.20 -3.43 8.01
C TYR A 23 -0.41 -2.27 7.21
N ALA A 24 -1.46 -1.66 7.76
CA ALA A 24 -1.91 -0.34 7.33
C ALA A 24 -1.05 0.73 8.03
N SER A 25 -0.42 1.61 7.26
CA SER A 25 0.46 2.64 7.80
C SER A 25 0.44 3.92 6.96
N ASP A 26 0.50 5.06 7.65
CA ASP A 26 0.71 6.37 7.01
C ASP A 26 2.19 6.63 6.67
N PHE A 27 3.08 5.68 6.97
CA PHE A 27 4.49 5.72 6.58
C PHE A 27 4.70 5.50 5.08
N VAL A 28 3.76 4.80 4.43
CA VAL A 28 3.75 4.65 2.97
C VAL A 28 3.45 6.02 2.37
N SER A 29 4.35 6.52 1.51
CA SER A 29 4.16 7.81 0.85
C SER A 29 2.82 7.82 0.10
N LYS A 30 2.08 8.92 0.22
CA LYS A 30 1.55 9.61 -0.96
C LYS A 30 0.84 8.81 -2.07
N GLU A 31 1.10 9.21 -3.30
CA GLU A 31 2.04 8.65 -4.27
C GLU A 31 2.08 7.12 -4.37
N SER A 32 2.38 6.39 -3.30
CA SER A 32 2.37 4.93 -3.29
C SER A 32 1.14 4.35 -2.58
N VAL A 33 0.66 3.22 -3.09
CA VAL A 33 -0.46 2.47 -2.49
C VAL A 33 0.04 1.48 -1.45
N GLY A 34 1.17 0.82 -1.75
CA GLY A 34 1.81 -0.15 -0.87
C GLY A 34 3.33 -0.14 -1.04
N MET A 35 4.00 -0.89 -0.18
CA MET A 35 5.42 -1.20 -0.32
C MET A 35 5.74 -2.49 0.44
N MET A 36 6.73 -3.22 -0.04
CA MET A 36 7.40 -4.26 0.76
C MET A 36 8.44 -3.63 1.69
N HIS A 37 8.29 -3.83 2.99
CA HIS A 37 9.27 -3.40 3.99
C HIS A 37 10.43 -4.40 4.09
N ASN A 38 11.63 -3.93 4.44
CA ASN A 38 12.85 -4.76 4.54
C ASN A 38 12.75 -5.93 5.53
N SER A 39 11.78 -5.89 6.45
CA SER A 39 11.45 -7.01 7.35
C SER A 39 10.73 -8.18 6.67
N GLY A 40 10.40 -8.05 5.37
CA GLY A 40 9.53 -8.99 4.66
C GLY A 40 8.04 -8.79 4.95
N SER A 41 7.66 -7.60 5.43
CA SER A 41 6.27 -7.24 5.73
C SER A 41 5.69 -6.36 4.64
N ILE A 42 4.40 -6.51 4.34
CA ILE A 42 3.70 -5.66 3.37
C ILE A 42 3.11 -4.47 4.12
N MET A 43 3.42 -3.27 3.67
CA MET A 43 2.81 -2.05 4.17
C MET A 43 1.86 -1.50 3.10
N ILE A 44 0.63 -1.20 3.49
CA ILE A 44 -0.36 -0.53 2.64
C ILE A 44 -0.71 0.82 3.27
N ARG A 45 -0.92 1.84 2.45
CA ARG A 45 -1.32 3.14 2.99
C ARG A 45 -2.70 3.05 3.63
N THR A 46 -2.87 3.64 4.82
CA THR A 46 -4.13 3.53 5.59
C THR A 46 -5.35 3.97 4.78
N GLU A 47 -5.23 5.07 4.04
CA GLU A 47 -6.31 5.61 3.20
C GLU A 47 -6.66 4.67 2.05
N ALA A 48 -5.65 4.11 1.36
CA ALA A 48 -5.86 3.13 0.30
C ALA A 48 -6.55 1.89 0.85
N TYR A 49 -6.09 1.39 2.00
CA TYR A 49 -6.69 0.23 2.66
C TYR A 49 -8.18 0.44 2.93
N LYS A 50 -8.58 1.58 3.54
CA LYS A 50 -9.99 1.90 3.81
C LYS A 50 -10.87 1.82 2.55
N ILE A 51 -10.39 2.37 1.43
CA ILE A 51 -11.10 2.34 0.15
C ILE A 51 -11.19 0.91 -0.39
N LEU A 52 -10.11 0.15 -0.28
CA LEU A 52 -10.00 -1.19 -0.84
C LEU A 52 -10.66 -2.27 0.03
N GLN A 53 -11.13 -1.95 1.24
CA GLN A 53 -11.88 -2.89 2.09
C GLN A 53 -13.15 -3.42 1.42
N SER A 54 -13.78 -2.64 0.53
CA SER A 54 -14.92 -3.08 -0.28
C SER A 54 -14.55 -3.94 -1.49
N LYS A 55 -13.25 -4.09 -1.77
CA LYS A 55 -12.68 -4.75 -2.96
C LYS A 55 -11.50 -5.66 -2.58
N PRO A 56 -11.75 -6.79 -1.88
CA PRO A 56 -10.68 -7.68 -1.43
C PRO A 56 -9.82 -8.25 -2.57
N GLU A 57 -10.37 -8.37 -3.78
CA GLU A 57 -9.62 -8.74 -4.98
C GLU A 57 -8.50 -7.73 -5.33
N PHE A 58 -8.75 -6.43 -5.13
CA PHE A 58 -7.77 -5.38 -5.40
C PHE A 58 -6.70 -5.32 -4.31
N LEU A 59 -7.07 -5.56 -3.04
CA LEU A 59 -6.09 -5.73 -1.96
C LEU A 59 -5.14 -6.88 -2.26
N LYS A 60 -5.68 -8.02 -2.69
CA LYS A 60 -4.86 -9.19 -3.05
C LYS A 60 -3.86 -8.86 -4.15
N ARG A 61 -4.29 -8.14 -5.21
CA ARG A 61 -3.41 -7.72 -6.31
C ARG A 61 -2.26 -6.85 -5.83
N ILE A 62 -2.53 -5.86 -4.96
CA ILE A 62 -1.47 -5.02 -4.37
C ILE A 62 -0.49 -5.88 -3.59
N PHE A 63 -0.97 -6.79 -2.74
CA PHE A 63 -0.08 -7.65 -1.96
C PHE A 63 0.78 -8.56 -2.85
N GLU A 64 0.23 -9.09 -3.94
CA GLU A 64 0.99 -9.89 -4.90
C GLU A 64 2.02 -9.07 -5.67
N HIS A 65 1.67 -7.84 -6.03
CA HIS A 65 2.59 -6.88 -6.65
C HIS A 65 3.77 -6.60 -5.71
N GLU A 66 3.51 -6.26 -4.44
CA GLU A 66 4.57 -5.95 -3.47
C GLU A 66 5.47 -7.15 -3.16
N ILE A 67 4.92 -8.37 -3.09
CA ILE A 67 5.74 -9.58 -2.92
C ILE A 67 6.63 -9.80 -4.14
N THR A 68 6.10 -9.61 -5.34
CA THR A 68 6.85 -9.80 -6.59
C THR A 68 7.96 -8.75 -6.73
N MET A 69 7.62 -7.48 -6.51
CA MET A 69 8.57 -6.35 -6.47
C MET A 69 9.65 -6.53 -5.40
N GLY A 70 9.25 -6.88 -4.18
CA GLY A 70 10.16 -7.11 -3.06
C GLY A 70 11.09 -8.31 -3.25
N ALA A 71 10.71 -9.27 -4.10
CA ALA A 71 11.57 -10.39 -4.50
C ALA A 71 12.62 -10.00 -5.57
N GLY A 72 12.69 -8.72 -5.97
CA GLY A 72 13.63 -8.24 -6.99
C GLY A 72 13.22 -8.62 -8.42
N HIS A 73 11.97 -9.03 -8.62
CA HIS A 73 11.41 -9.05 -9.97
C HIS A 73 11.13 -7.62 -10.41
N ASP A 74 11.52 -7.32 -11.65
CA ASP A 74 11.32 -6.02 -12.28
C ASP A 74 10.06 -6.07 -13.16
N PRO A 75 8.86 -5.73 -12.65
CA PRO A 75 7.73 -5.40 -13.49
C PRO A 75 7.96 -3.98 -14.02
N HIS A 76 8.80 -3.87 -15.05
CA HIS A 76 8.83 -2.72 -15.93
C HIS A 76 7.47 -2.64 -16.67
N GLY A 77 6.43 -2.17 -15.97
CA GLY A 77 5.11 -1.96 -16.51
C GLY A 77 4.04 -1.87 -15.44
N ILE A 78 3.29 -0.76 -15.43
CA ILE A 78 1.95 -0.74 -14.85
C ILE A 78 1.09 -1.61 -15.76
N ASP A 79 0.88 -2.86 -15.38
CA ASP A 79 -0.03 -3.75 -16.08
C ASP A 79 -1.47 -3.21 -16.01
N GLU A 80 -2.33 -3.67 -16.93
CA GLU A 80 -3.71 -3.20 -17.02
C GLU A 80 -4.51 -3.46 -15.74
N GLU A 81 -4.17 -4.51 -14.99
CA GLU A 81 -4.82 -4.85 -13.72
C GLU A 81 -4.39 -3.91 -12.59
N THR A 82 -3.13 -3.48 -12.57
CA THR A 82 -2.63 -2.44 -11.68
C THR A 82 -3.29 -1.10 -11.99
N ARG A 83 -3.48 -0.75 -13.28
CA ARG A 83 -4.23 0.47 -13.66
C ARG A 83 -5.67 0.46 -13.14
N GLU A 84 -6.36 -0.68 -13.20
CA GLU A 84 -7.72 -0.81 -12.69
C GLU A 84 -7.79 -0.51 -11.18
N VAL A 85 -6.82 -1.00 -10.41
CA VAL A 85 -6.73 -0.72 -8.96
C VAL A 85 -6.48 0.76 -8.70
N LEU A 86 -5.55 1.39 -9.43
CA LEU A 86 -5.23 2.81 -9.28
C LEU A 86 -6.41 3.71 -9.69
N GLN A 87 -7.12 3.36 -10.76
CA GLN A 87 -8.31 4.08 -11.19
C GLN A 87 -9.43 3.95 -10.16
N TYR A 88 -9.66 2.76 -9.61
CA TYR A 88 -10.64 2.57 -8.54
C TYR A 88 -10.32 3.41 -7.30
N LEU A 89 -9.06 3.43 -6.87
CA LEU A 89 -8.61 4.29 -5.77
C LEU A 89 -8.92 5.76 -6.05
N LYS A 90 -8.59 6.24 -7.25
CA LYS A 90 -8.86 7.62 -7.68
C LYS A 90 -10.35 7.95 -7.69
N ASP A 91 -11.17 7.07 -8.27
CA ASP A 91 -12.63 7.24 -8.37
C ASP A 91 -13.31 7.26 -7.00
N ASN A 92 -12.68 6.64 -5.99
CA ASN A 92 -13.15 6.61 -4.60
C ASN A 92 -12.44 7.64 -3.70
N GLY A 93 -11.76 8.62 -4.27
CA GLY A 93 -11.24 9.79 -3.55
C GLY A 93 -9.84 9.63 -2.96
N TYR A 94 -9.06 8.64 -3.40
CA TYR A 94 -7.66 8.54 -3.00
C TYR A 94 -6.81 9.64 -3.64
N ASP A 95 -6.09 10.41 -2.81
CA ASP A 95 -5.16 11.45 -3.26
C ASP A 95 -3.76 10.88 -3.49
N PHE A 96 -3.41 10.71 -4.78
CA PHE A 96 -2.07 10.36 -5.22
C PHE A 96 -1.09 11.55 -5.21
N GLY A 97 -1.54 12.77 -4.91
CA GLY A 97 -0.74 13.98 -5.06
C GLY A 97 -0.55 14.35 -6.54
N ASP A 98 0.67 14.73 -6.91
CA ASP A 98 1.04 15.10 -8.29
C ASP A 98 1.42 13.89 -9.17
N PHE A 99 1.28 12.67 -8.65
CA PHE A 99 1.65 11.45 -9.36
C PHE A 99 0.66 11.16 -10.51
N ILE A 100 1.20 10.97 -11.73
CA ILE A 100 0.45 10.65 -12.94
C ILE A 100 0.88 9.25 -13.42
N PHE A 101 -0.10 8.34 -13.58
CA PHE A 101 0.07 6.94 -13.98
C PHE A 101 -0.60 6.63 -15.33
#